data_AF-T0Z221-F1
#
_entry.id   AF-T0Z221-F1
#
_cell.length_a   1.000
_cell.length_b   1.000
_cell.length_c   1.000
_cell.angle_alpha   90.00
_cell.angle_beta   90.00
_cell.angle_gamma   90.00
#
_symmetry.space_group_name_H-M   'P 1'
#
loop_
_entity.id
_entity.type
_entity.pdbx_description
1 polymer ?
#
loop_
_entity_poly.entity_id
_entity_poly.type
_entity_poly.pdbx_seq_one_letter_code
_entity_poly.pdbx_strand_id
1 'polypeptide(L)'
;MDTPDGERSTLLEMNGLRPVAELAERRPHGDRLRYMAGCRCLPCRCANARYEQQRLAARRRGEWNGLVPAGPVRAHLRKLSAAGVGYKTAADAASVARSGVEKIVLGQRRKIRAQTAKRLLAVTPAARADHSTVPAGRTWRLINQLLEEGFSKARLARELGMRTP
;
A
#
# COMPACT_ATOMS: atom_id res chain seq x y z
N MET A 1 10.23 28.57 -4.22
CA MET A 1 10.92 28.85 -2.95
C MET A 1 12.03 27.83 -2.82
N ASP A 2 13.15 28.12 -3.47
CA ASP A 2 14.38 27.35 -3.41
C ASP A 2 15.00 27.58 -2.03
N THR A 3 15.04 26.52 -1.23
CA THR A 3 15.88 26.49 -0.03
C THR A 3 17.33 26.58 -0.50
N PRO A 4 18.13 27.56 -0.03
CA PRO A 4 19.51 27.72 -0.47
C PRO A 4 20.28 26.42 -0.21
N ASP A 5 21.11 25.99 -1.16
CA ASP A 5 21.79 24.69 -1.15
C ASP A 5 22.58 24.40 0.15
N GLY A 6 22.98 25.46 0.88
CA GLY A 6 23.59 25.37 2.20
C GLY A 6 22.71 24.74 3.29
N GLU A 7 21.40 25.06 3.33
CA GLU A 7 20.47 24.51 4.33
C GLU A 7 20.16 23.02 4.10
N ARG A 8 20.28 22.54 2.86
CA ARG A 8 20.08 21.13 2.53
C ARG A 8 21.29 20.28 2.89
N SER A 9 22.50 20.83 2.76
CA SER A 9 23.74 20.15 3.18
C SER A 9 23.75 19.92 4.69
N THR A 10 23.40 20.95 5.47
CA THR A 10 23.37 20.86 6.94
C THR A 10 22.36 19.84 7.44
N LEU A 11 21.16 19.76 6.82
CA LEU A 11 20.16 18.74 7.16
C LEU A 11 20.61 17.30 6.83
N LEU A 12 21.39 17.10 5.77
CA LEU A 12 21.92 15.77 5.44
C LEU A 12 22.98 15.33 6.46
N GLU A 13 23.86 16.24 6.85
CA GLU A 13 24.91 16.03 7.84
C GLU A 13 24.33 15.75 9.24
N MET A 14 23.29 16.48 9.65
CA MET A 14 22.57 16.22 10.90
C MET A 14 21.93 14.83 10.96
N ASN A 15 21.60 14.23 9.81
CA ASN A 15 21.09 12.86 9.71
C ASN A 15 22.21 11.82 9.54
N GLY A 16 23.48 12.22 9.68
CA GLY A 16 24.66 11.36 9.49
C GLY A 16 24.90 10.94 8.04
N LEU A 17 24.27 11.61 7.08
CA LEU A 17 24.43 11.32 5.65
C LEU A 17 25.55 12.17 5.07
N ARG A 18 26.53 11.50 4.45
CA ARG A 18 27.63 12.17 3.75
C ARG A 18 27.14 12.87 2.48
N PRO A 19 27.66 14.07 2.15
CA PRO A 19 27.34 14.76 0.90
C PRO A 19 27.64 13.91 -0.33
N VAL A 20 26.84 14.08 -1.38
CA VAL A 20 27.01 13.34 -2.65
C VAL A 20 28.38 13.59 -3.28
N ALA A 21 28.93 14.80 -3.12
CA ALA A 21 30.25 15.15 -3.64
C ALA A 21 31.36 14.31 -2.99
N GLU A 22 31.33 14.17 -1.66
CA GLU A 22 32.29 13.34 -0.91
C GLU A 22 32.19 11.87 -1.33
N LEU A 23 30.96 11.33 -1.42
CA LEU A 23 30.74 9.94 -1.84
C LEU A 23 31.23 9.64 -3.26
N ALA A 24 31.26 10.66 -4.12
CA ALA A 24 31.68 10.55 -5.52
C ALA A 24 33.18 10.76 -5.74
N GLU A 25 33.90 11.32 -4.77
CA GLU A 25 35.30 11.75 -4.93
C GLU A 25 36.21 10.62 -5.43
N ARG A 26 36.09 9.43 -4.83
CA ARG A 26 36.90 8.24 -5.14
C ARG A 26 36.27 7.33 -6.20
N ARG A 27 35.16 7.72 -6.83
CA ARG A 27 34.49 6.91 -7.86
C ARG A 27 35.08 7.17 -9.25
N PRO A 28 35.23 6.14 -10.10
CA PRO A 28 35.68 6.34 -11.47
C PRO A 28 34.65 7.11 -12.30
N HIS A 29 35.10 7.82 -13.33
CA HIS A 29 34.20 8.37 -14.35
C HIS A 29 33.45 7.23 -15.07
N GLY A 30 32.21 7.49 -15.49
CA GLY A 30 31.30 6.43 -15.95
C GLY A 30 30.42 5.84 -14.85
N ASP A 31 30.54 6.32 -13.60
CA ASP A 31 29.59 6.07 -12.52
C ASP A 31 28.50 7.16 -12.48
N ARG A 32 27.25 6.79 -12.17
CA ARG A 32 26.14 7.74 -12.01
C ARG A 32 26.35 8.68 -10.83
N LEU A 33 27.01 8.23 -9.76
CA LEU A 33 27.26 9.03 -8.57
C LEU A 33 28.16 10.24 -8.90
N ARG A 34 29.14 10.09 -9.81
CA ARG A 34 29.93 11.21 -10.34
C ARG A 34 29.07 12.24 -11.08
N TYR A 35 28.09 11.77 -11.87
CA TYR A 35 27.14 12.66 -12.53
C TYR A 35 26.29 13.43 -11.51
N MET A 36 25.79 12.75 -10.48
CA MET A 36 25.03 13.36 -9.40
C MET A 36 25.84 14.40 -8.61
N ALA A 37 27.14 14.16 -8.43
CA ALA A 37 28.08 15.10 -7.80
C ALA A 37 28.52 16.27 -8.70
N GLY A 38 27.99 16.38 -9.92
CA GLY A 38 28.22 17.53 -10.80
C GLY A 38 29.11 17.25 -12.01
N CYS A 39 29.75 16.07 -12.12
CA CYS A 39 30.54 15.76 -13.30
C CYS A 39 29.66 15.72 -14.56
N ARG A 40 30.17 16.31 -15.65
CA ARG A 40 29.50 16.34 -16.95
C ARG A 40 30.33 15.69 -18.06
N CYS A 41 31.33 14.86 -17.77
CA CYS A 41 32.04 14.16 -18.86
C CYS A 41 31.12 13.16 -19.59
N LEU A 42 31.48 12.79 -20.82
CA LEU A 42 30.68 11.86 -21.64
C LEU A 42 30.40 10.51 -20.93
N PRO A 43 31.40 9.82 -20.32
CA PRO A 43 31.15 8.60 -19.56
C PRO A 43 30.08 8.74 -18.47
N CYS A 44 30.14 9.81 -17.67
CA CYS A 44 29.17 10.06 -16.59
C CYS A 44 27.77 10.40 -17.12
N ARG A 45 27.67 11.16 -18.22
CA ARG A 45 26.39 11.40 -18.90
C ARG A 45 25.78 10.09 -19.43
N CYS A 46 26.58 9.23 -20.06
CA CYS A 46 26.15 7.91 -20.52
C CYS A 46 25.66 7.03 -19.36
N ALA A 47 26.37 7.04 -18.22
CA ALA A 47 25.97 6.31 -17.03
C ALA A 47 24.60 6.76 -16.49
N ASN A 48 24.38 8.06 -16.40
CA ASN A 48 23.09 8.61 -15.99
C ASN A 48 21.98 8.28 -16.99
N ALA A 49 22.25 8.39 -18.30
CA ALA A 49 21.29 8.05 -19.34
C ALA A 49 20.90 6.56 -19.28
N ARG A 50 21.87 5.64 -19.11
CA ARG A 50 21.61 4.21 -18.93
C ARG A 50 20.70 3.94 -17.74
N TYR A 51 20.98 4.59 -16.59
CA TYR A 51 20.14 4.47 -15.41
C TYR A 51 18.70 4.95 -15.65
N GLU A 52 18.50 6.13 -16.25
CA GLU A 52 17.15 6.64 -16.52
C GLU A 52 16.40 5.75 -17.52
N GLN A 53 17.08 5.22 -18.54
CA GLN A 53 16.48 4.25 -19.46
C GLN A 53 16.05 2.96 -18.76
N GLN A 54 16.91 2.39 -17.90
CA GLN A 54 16.56 1.22 -17.09
C GLN A 54 15.38 1.50 -16.16
N ARG A 55 15.35 2.69 -15.55
CA ARG A 55 14.26 3.13 -14.67
C ARG A 55 12.94 3.29 -15.42
N LEU A 56 12.96 3.88 -16.61
CA LEU A 56 11.78 4.00 -17.47
C LEU A 56 11.28 2.63 -17.95
N ALA A 57 12.20 1.73 -18.31
CA ALA A 57 11.85 0.36 -18.68
C ALA A 57 11.21 -0.40 -17.51
N ALA A 58 11.76 -0.30 -16.30
CA ALA A 58 11.18 -0.90 -15.09
C ALA A 58 9.78 -0.33 -14.77
N ARG A 59 9.54 0.97 -15.04
CA ARG A 59 8.20 1.57 -14.91
C ARG A 59 7.21 0.98 -15.90
N ARG A 60 7.61 0.84 -17.17
CA ARG A 60 6.77 0.23 -18.22
C ARG A 60 6.44 -1.23 -17.91
N ARG A 61 7.39 -1.99 -17.36
CA ARG A 61 7.17 -3.39 -16.93
C ARG A 61 6.43 -3.53 -15.60
N GLY A 62 6.16 -2.43 -14.88
CA GLY A 62 5.52 -2.47 -13.56
C GLY A 62 6.40 -3.03 -12.44
N GLU A 63 7.71 -3.13 -12.67
CA GLU A 63 8.74 -3.54 -11.68
C GLU A 63 9.20 -2.36 -10.82
N TRP A 64 8.93 -1.14 -11.27
CA TRP A 64 9.33 0.08 -10.57
C TRP A 64 8.70 0.18 -9.17
N ASN A 65 9.53 0.12 -8.13
CA ASN A 65 9.09 0.19 -6.72
C ASN A 65 9.24 1.59 -6.07
N GLY A 66 8.90 2.64 -6.83
CA GLY A 66 8.91 4.02 -6.34
C GLY A 66 7.74 4.36 -5.41
N LEU A 67 7.72 5.60 -4.92
CA LEU A 67 6.60 6.13 -4.14
C LEU A 67 5.44 6.57 -5.05
N VAL A 68 4.26 6.00 -4.83
CA VAL A 68 3.00 6.30 -5.53
C VAL A 68 1.95 6.83 -4.55
N PRO A 69 0.92 7.57 -5.01
CA PRO A 69 -0.16 8.04 -4.15
C PRO A 69 -0.90 6.88 -3.44
N ALA A 70 -1.18 7.04 -2.15
CA ALA A 70 -1.92 6.05 -1.37
C ALA A 70 -3.45 6.15 -1.51
N GLY A 71 -3.96 7.20 -2.16
CA GLY A 71 -5.40 7.47 -2.32
C GLY A 71 -6.20 6.30 -2.91
N PRO A 72 -5.79 5.72 -4.06
CA PRO A 72 -6.48 4.59 -4.66
C PRO A 72 -6.55 3.36 -3.74
N VAL A 73 -5.45 3.06 -3.05
CA VAL A 73 -5.38 1.94 -2.09
C VAL A 73 -6.30 2.18 -0.91
N ARG A 74 -6.33 3.39 -0.35
CA ARG A 74 -7.23 3.74 0.76
C ARG A 74 -8.70 3.62 0.34
N ALA A 75 -9.06 4.05 -0.87
CA ALA A 75 -10.41 3.87 -1.40
C ALA A 75 -10.77 2.38 -1.57
N HIS A 76 -9.85 1.57 -2.07
CA HIS A 76 -10.02 0.13 -2.19
C HIS A 76 -10.23 -0.57 -0.84
N LEU A 77 -9.40 -0.26 0.15
CA LEU A 77 -9.52 -0.81 1.50
C LEU A 77 -10.86 -0.45 2.17
N ARG A 78 -11.41 0.75 1.89
CA ARG A 78 -12.76 1.12 2.34
C ARG A 78 -13.85 0.28 1.68
N LYS A 79 -13.72 0.02 0.37
CA LYS A 79 -14.65 -0.88 -0.35
C LYS A 79 -14.59 -2.31 0.20
N LEU A 80 -13.39 -2.82 0.43
CA LEU A 80 -13.17 -4.12 1.08
C LEU A 80 -13.79 -4.17 2.49
N SER A 81 -13.62 -3.11 3.28
CA SER A 81 -14.22 -3.00 4.60
C SER A 81 -15.75 -3.05 4.54
N ALA A 82 -16.37 -2.36 3.58
CA ALA A 82 -17.83 -2.44 3.36
C ALA A 82 -18.28 -3.85 2.93
N ALA A 83 -17.41 -4.60 2.25
CA ALA A 83 -17.62 -6.00 1.90
C ALA A 83 -17.22 -6.97 3.03
N GLY A 84 -16.93 -6.49 4.24
CA GLY A 84 -16.60 -7.30 5.42
C GLY A 84 -15.15 -7.79 5.49
N VAL A 85 -14.25 -7.27 4.66
CA VAL A 85 -12.81 -7.54 4.74
C VAL A 85 -12.14 -6.38 5.48
N GLY A 86 -11.82 -6.59 6.75
CA GLY A 86 -11.11 -5.61 7.57
C GLY A 86 -9.68 -5.36 7.09
N TYR A 87 -9.10 -4.22 7.45
CA TYR A 87 -7.75 -3.84 6.98
C TYR A 87 -6.65 -4.81 7.44
N LYS A 88 -6.82 -5.48 8.60
CA LYS A 88 -5.89 -6.50 9.10
C LYS A 88 -5.87 -7.71 8.17
N THR A 89 -7.05 -8.24 7.84
CA THR A 89 -7.22 -9.35 6.90
C THR A 89 -6.69 -8.99 5.51
N ALA A 90 -6.98 -7.78 5.02
CA ALA A 90 -6.44 -7.30 3.75
C ALA A 90 -4.90 -7.19 3.77
N ALA A 91 -4.32 -6.76 4.90
CA ALA A 91 -2.87 -6.69 5.07
C ALA A 91 -2.23 -8.09 5.06
N ASP A 92 -2.85 -9.05 5.74
CA ASP A 92 -2.38 -10.44 5.80
C ASP A 92 -2.47 -11.12 4.42
N ALA A 93 -3.61 -10.97 3.73
CA ALA A 93 -3.81 -11.47 2.37
C ALA A 93 -2.81 -10.85 1.37
N ALA A 94 -2.50 -9.56 1.52
CA ALA A 94 -1.48 -8.90 0.73
C ALA A 94 -0.05 -9.17 1.23
N SER A 95 0.14 -9.85 2.36
CA SER A 95 1.40 -10.01 3.13
C SER A 95 2.21 -8.70 3.24
N VAL A 96 1.51 -7.66 3.73
CA VAL A 96 2.03 -6.32 4.06
C VAL A 96 1.89 -6.10 5.56
N ALA A 97 2.84 -5.38 6.17
CA ALA A 97 2.77 -5.04 7.59
C ALA A 97 1.47 -4.30 7.95
N ARG A 98 0.71 -4.84 8.91
CA ARG A 98 -0.58 -4.30 9.38
C ARG A 98 -0.50 -2.83 9.80
N SER A 99 0.55 -2.45 10.53
CA SER A 99 0.78 -1.06 10.96
C SER A 99 0.97 -0.09 9.79
N GLY A 100 1.53 -0.55 8.67
CA GLY A 100 1.63 0.24 7.44
C GLY A 100 0.27 0.47 6.80
N VAL A 101 -0.56 -0.57 6.76
CA VAL A 101 -1.93 -0.52 6.23
C VAL A 101 -2.84 0.36 7.09
N GLU A 102 -2.73 0.27 8.40
CA GLU A 102 -3.43 1.15 9.34
C GLU A 102 -3.14 2.63 9.05
N LYS A 103 -1.86 3.01 8.92
CA LYS A 103 -1.48 4.40 8.59
C LYS A 103 -1.95 4.83 7.20
N ILE A 104 -2.16 3.90 6.26
CA ILE A 104 -2.82 4.18 4.98
C ILE A 104 -4.30 4.48 5.22
N VAL A 105 -5.01 3.63 5.97
CA VAL A 105 -6.45 3.82 6.24
C VAL A 105 -6.71 5.14 6.95
N LEU A 106 -5.89 5.47 7.96
CA LEU A 106 -5.96 6.70 8.77
C LEU A 106 -5.58 7.99 8.02
N GLY A 107 -5.12 7.91 6.76
CA GLY A 107 -4.72 9.12 6.02
C GLY A 107 -3.26 9.54 6.22
N GLN A 108 -2.59 9.04 7.24
CA GLN A 108 -1.24 9.45 7.65
C GLN A 108 -0.16 9.16 6.60
N ARG A 109 -0.34 8.11 5.79
CA ARG A 109 0.52 7.85 4.62
C ARG A 109 -0.10 8.43 3.36
N ARG A 110 0.55 9.47 2.81
CA ARG A 110 0.19 10.09 1.51
C ARG A 110 0.77 9.33 0.32
N LYS A 111 1.98 8.79 0.45
CA LYS A 111 2.67 8.02 -0.58
C LYS A 111 3.16 6.68 -0.02
N ILE A 112 3.14 5.64 -0.85
CA ILE A 112 3.53 4.27 -0.50
C ILE A 112 4.33 3.64 -1.65
N ARG A 113 5.01 2.53 -1.38
CA ARG A 113 5.74 1.79 -2.42
C ARG A 113 4.77 1.21 -3.45
N ALA A 114 5.12 1.29 -4.73
CA ALA A 114 4.28 0.79 -5.82
C ALA A 114 3.99 -0.71 -5.68
N GLN A 115 4.95 -1.51 -5.24
CA GLN A 115 4.75 -2.94 -5.00
C GLN A 115 3.74 -3.21 -3.88
N THR A 116 3.79 -2.43 -2.79
CA THR A 116 2.79 -2.48 -1.71
C THR A 116 1.41 -2.10 -2.23
N ALA A 117 1.31 -1.05 -3.05
CA ALA A 117 0.05 -0.64 -3.65
C ALA A 117 -0.54 -1.74 -4.54
N LYS A 118 0.29 -2.35 -5.42
CA LYS A 118 -0.10 -3.45 -6.29
C LYS A 118 -0.66 -4.64 -5.50
N ARG A 119 0.04 -5.05 -4.43
CA ARG A 119 -0.40 -6.18 -3.58
C ARG A 119 -1.72 -5.90 -2.88
N LEU A 120 -1.89 -4.70 -2.31
CA LEU A 120 -3.14 -4.32 -1.63
C LEU A 120 -4.32 -4.16 -2.60
N LEU A 121 -4.09 -3.66 -3.81
CA LEU A 121 -5.12 -3.53 -4.84
C LEU A 121 -5.55 -4.89 -5.42
N ALA A 122 -4.68 -5.91 -5.35
CA ALA A 122 -5.02 -7.26 -5.78
C ALA A 122 -5.91 -8.03 -4.78
N VAL A 123 -6.07 -7.54 -3.55
CA VAL A 123 -6.96 -8.17 -2.56
C VAL A 123 -8.42 -8.01 -2.98
N THR A 124 -9.16 -9.11 -2.95
CA THR A 124 -10.57 -9.15 -3.30
C THR A 124 -11.45 -9.44 -2.08
N PRO A 125 -12.78 -9.24 -2.16
CA PRO A 125 -13.71 -9.60 -1.10
C PRO A 125 -13.69 -11.09 -0.72
N ALA A 126 -13.14 -11.96 -1.57
CA ALA A 126 -12.98 -13.38 -1.28
C ALA A 126 -12.00 -13.64 -0.13
N ALA A 127 -11.15 -12.67 0.22
CA ALA A 127 -10.28 -12.73 1.40
C ALA A 127 -11.04 -12.51 2.73
N ARG A 128 -12.35 -12.72 2.76
CA ARG A 128 -13.16 -12.62 3.98
C ARG A 128 -12.71 -13.69 4.97
N ALA A 129 -12.58 -13.32 6.23
CA ALA A 129 -12.35 -14.30 7.30
C ALA A 129 -13.64 -15.09 7.57
N ASP A 130 -13.50 -16.35 7.99
CA ASP A 130 -14.62 -17.28 8.25
C ASP A 130 -15.63 -16.73 9.28
N HIS A 131 -15.17 -15.90 10.22
CA HIS A 131 -16.01 -15.26 11.25
C HIS A 131 -16.28 -13.77 10.97
N SER A 132 -16.17 -13.34 9.72
CA SER A 132 -16.45 -11.95 9.35
C SER A 132 -17.94 -11.63 9.52
N THR A 133 -18.22 -10.45 10.08
CA THR A 133 -19.60 -9.98 10.19
C THR A 133 -20.12 -9.51 8.84
N VAL A 134 -21.40 -9.77 8.59
CA VAL A 134 -22.11 -9.35 7.39
C VAL A 134 -23.33 -8.53 7.79
N PRO A 135 -23.78 -7.55 6.98
CA PRO A 135 -25.03 -6.85 7.26
C PRO A 135 -26.21 -7.83 7.35
N ALA A 136 -26.84 -7.91 8.52
CA ALA A 136 -27.91 -8.88 8.79
C ALA A 136 -29.30 -8.46 8.27
N GLY A 137 -29.43 -7.30 7.62
CA GLY A 137 -30.74 -6.72 7.28
C GLY A 137 -31.62 -7.59 6.36
N ARG A 138 -31.02 -8.34 5.42
CA ARG A 138 -31.77 -9.32 4.62
C ARG A 138 -32.24 -10.50 5.48
N THR A 139 -31.36 -11.00 6.34
CA THR A 139 -31.66 -12.11 7.26
C THR A 139 -32.80 -11.73 8.20
N TRP A 140 -32.79 -10.53 8.78
CA TRP A 140 -33.88 -10.06 9.64
C TRP A 140 -35.23 -9.97 8.92
N ARG A 141 -35.26 -9.51 7.66
CA ARG A 141 -36.49 -9.51 6.86
C ARG A 141 -37.04 -10.92 6.64
N LEU A 142 -36.17 -11.89 6.32
CA LEU A 142 -36.58 -13.28 6.14
C LEU A 142 -37.05 -13.91 7.45
N ILE A 143 -36.37 -13.65 8.56
CA ILE A 143 -36.78 -14.13 9.89
C ILE A 143 -38.16 -13.56 10.24
N ASN A 144 -38.40 -12.27 10.03
CA ASN A 144 -39.68 -11.64 10.32
C ASN A 144 -40.81 -12.23 9.47
N GLN A 145 -40.57 -12.43 8.17
CA GLN A 145 -41.54 -13.09 7.29
C GLN A 145 -41.90 -14.50 7.79
N LEU A 146 -40.90 -15.31 8.18
CA LEU A 146 -41.16 -16.65 8.74
C LEU A 146 -41.92 -16.60 10.06
N LEU A 147 -41.66 -15.59 10.90
CA LEU A 147 -42.42 -15.37 12.14
C LEU A 147 -43.87 -14.99 11.84
N GLU A 148 -44.12 -14.14 10.84
CA GLU A 148 -45.46 -13.77 10.37
C GLU A 148 -46.23 -14.96 9.79
N GLU A 149 -45.54 -15.88 9.09
CA GLU A 149 -46.09 -17.15 8.60
C GLU A 149 -46.32 -18.20 9.71
N GLY A 150 -46.01 -17.88 10.97
CA GLY A 150 -46.30 -18.70 12.15
C GLY A 150 -45.19 -19.65 12.58
N PHE A 151 -43.98 -19.56 12.00
CA PHE A 151 -42.83 -20.33 12.47
C PHE A 151 -42.29 -19.74 13.77
N SER A 152 -42.09 -20.56 14.81
CA SER A 152 -41.48 -20.08 16.07
C SER A 152 -39.96 -19.93 15.96
N LYS A 153 -39.37 -19.00 16.72
CA LYS A 153 -37.90 -18.85 16.82
C LYS A 153 -37.20 -20.16 17.22
N ALA A 154 -37.81 -20.93 18.12
CA ALA A 154 -37.29 -22.23 18.54
C ALA A 154 -37.24 -23.26 17.40
N ARG A 155 -38.23 -23.22 16.48
CA ARG A 155 -38.20 -24.05 15.27
C ARG A 155 -37.10 -23.58 14.32
N LEU A 156 -37.01 -22.27 14.05
CA LEU A 156 -35.99 -21.71 13.17
C LEU A 156 -34.57 -22.04 13.67
N ALA A 157 -34.31 -21.89 14.97
CA ALA A 157 -33.02 -22.23 15.57
C ALA A 157 -32.67 -23.71 15.37
N ARG A 158 -33.64 -24.62 15.56
CA ARG A 158 -33.44 -26.06 15.35
C ARG A 158 -33.11 -26.39 13.90
N GLU A 159 -33.84 -25.82 12.94
CA GLU A 159 -33.61 -26.01 11.50
C GLU A 159 -32.24 -25.45 11.06
N LEU A 160 -31.78 -24.38 11.71
CA LEU A 160 -30.44 -23.80 11.49
C LEU A 160 -29.32 -24.57 12.23
N GLY A 161 -29.63 -25.65 12.95
CA GLY A 161 -28.66 -26.41 13.74
C GLY A 161 -28.12 -25.66 14.97
N MET A 162 -28.83 -24.62 15.43
CA MET A 162 -28.48 -23.84 16.62
C MET A 162 -29.00 -24.53 17.88
N ARG A 163 -28.18 -24.53 18.94
CA ARG A 163 -28.51 -25.15 20.25
C ARG A 163 -29.47 -24.31 21.10
N THR A 164 -29.58 -23.02 20.83
CA THR A 164 -30.44 -22.09 21.56
C THR A 164 -31.07 -21.07 20.60
N PRO A 165 -32.33 -20.67 20.83
CA PRO A 165 -33.03 -19.66 20.04
C PRO A 165 -32.54 -18.23 20.28
#